data_AF-A0A1B6C8S1-F1
#
_entry.id   AF-A0A1B6C8S1-F1
#
_cell.length_a   1.000
_cell.length_b   1.000
_cell.length_c   1.000
_cell.angle_alpha   90.00
_cell.angle_beta   90.00
_cell.angle_gamma   90.00
#
_symmetry.space_group_name_H-M   'P 1'
#
loop_
_entity.id
_entity.type
_entity.pdbx_description
1 polymer ?
#
loop_
_entity_poly.entity_id
_entity_poly.type
_entity_poly.pdbx_seq_one_letter_code
_entity_poly.pdbx_strand_id
1 'polypeptide(L)'
;FILCLDSIGSGEDLYLHVSKPPKEGSPGAQLLKELQTANKDVKVEAVHKKINLAEEVLAWEHERFSIRKLPAFTLSSLKSHKESRRGSIFDLQENLNLALLKRNTEIIAQALARYVFNLSSDSAPFSPEMGVEEESLKAWVDFLVAQPRAQQLLSEKNNLFVTSLNNILNRYLKEVKISYQTADKRDPEFVFYDLTKSLVNVYSVKPAVFDLFLTFAIVIYLGTIYLFIQFFPFLYSSMTTIASISKKNKSI
;
A
#
# COMPACT_ATOMS: atom_id res chain seq x y z
N PHE A 1 11.20 -14.09 24.66
CA PHE A 1 11.45 -14.17 23.20
C PHE A 1 10.57 -13.12 22.53
N ILE A 2 10.73 -12.92 21.23
CA ILE A 2 9.90 -12.01 20.43
C ILE A 2 9.19 -12.84 19.36
N LEU A 3 7.87 -12.78 19.35
CA LEU A 3 7.03 -13.39 18.32
C LEU A 3 6.51 -12.27 17.42
N CYS A 4 6.87 -12.32 16.15
CA CYS A 4 6.31 -11.47 15.11
C CYS A 4 5.22 -12.25 14.37
N LEU A 5 4.10 -11.61 14.05
CA LEU A 5 3.01 -12.22 13.30
C LEU A 5 2.94 -11.56 11.92
N ASP A 6 2.88 -12.35 10.86
CA ASP A 6 2.77 -11.84 9.49
C ASP A 6 1.76 -12.66 8.69
N SER A 7 0.84 -11.99 7.98
CA SER A 7 -0.04 -12.58 6.97
C SER A 7 -0.64 -13.95 7.36
N ILE A 8 -1.44 -14.00 8.43
CA ILE A 8 -2.00 -15.27 8.98
C ILE A 8 -3.32 -15.68 8.29
N GLY A 9 -3.98 -14.77 7.57
CA GLY A 9 -5.33 -14.98 7.05
C GLY A 9 -5.46 -15.63 5.66
N SER A 10 -4.36 -16.01 4.98
CA SER A 10 -4.38 -16.41 3.56
C SER A 10 -3.96 -17.86 3.27
N GLY A 11 -3.41 -18.59 4.25
CA GLY A 11 -2.90 -19.95 4.05
C GLY A 11 -3.40 -20.95 5.10
N GLU A 12 -3.47 -22.22 4.68
CA GLU A 12 -3.91 -23.32 5.54
C GLU A 12 -2.79 -23.82 6.46
N ASP A 13 -1.53 -23.77 5.99
CA ASP A 13 -0.35 -24.15 6.76
C ASP A 13 0.24 -22.93 7.48
N LEU A 14 0.96 -23.18 8.57
CA LEU A 14 1.69 -22.16 9.32
C LEU A 14 3.19 -22.46 9.31
N TYR A 15 3.97 -21.43 9.02
CA TYR A 15 5.43 -21.50 8.97
C TYR A 15 6.02 -20.64 10.06
N LEU A 16 6.88 -21.23 10.89
CA LEU A 16 7.69 -20.52 11.88
C LEU A 16 9.05 -20.22 11.28
N HIS A 17 9.26 -18.98 10.87
CA HIS A 17 10.51 -18.51 10.30
C HIS A 17 11.51 -18.19 11.41
N VAL A 18 12.68 -18.82 11.33
CA VAL A 18 13.76 -18.68 12.31
C VAL A 18 15.09 -18.35 11.63
N SER A 19 15.82 -17.41 12.23
CA SER A 19 17.17 -17.03 11.80
C SER A 19 18.25 -18.00 12.26
N LYS A 20 18.00 -18.65 13.40
CA LYS A 20 18.84 -19.67 14.02
C LYS A 20 17.92 -20.80 14.46
N PRO A 21 18.25 -22.07 14.14
CA PRO A 21 17.43 -23.18 14.60
C PRO A 21 17.36 -23.14 16.13
N PRO A 22 16.16 -23.19 16.72
CA PRO A 22 16.00 -23.12 18.16
C PRO A 22 16.64 -24.35 18.80
N LYS A 23 17.46 -24.15 19.83
CA LYS A 23 18.04 -25.25 20.61
C LYS A 23 16.93 -25.97 21.36
N GLU A 24 17.09 -27.27 21.60
CA GLU A 24 16.18 -28.04 22.45
C GLU A 24 16.11 -27.40 23.85
N GLY A 25 14.89 -27.26 24.38
CA GLY A 25 14.64 -26.55 25.64
C GLY A 25 14.65 -25.02 25.55
N SER A 26 14.98 -24.43 24.40
CA SER A 26 14.83 -22.98 24.23
C SER A 26 13.34 -22.58 24.15
N PRO A 27 12.99 -21.35 24.54
CA PRO A 27 11.61 -20.85 24.43
C PRO A 27 10.99 -21.01 23.04
N GLY A 28 11.79 -20.85 21.97
CA GLY A 28 11.31 -21.03 20.60
C GLY A 28 11.00 -22.49 20.25
N ALA A 29 11.80 -23.44 20.75
CA ALA A 29 11.53 -24.86 20.56
C ALA A 29 10.29 -25.32 21.33
N GLN A 30 10.11 -24.81 22.55
CA GLN A 30 8.91 -25.06 23.35
C GLN A 30 7.66 -24.51 22.65
N LEU A 31 7.69 -23.26 22.19
CA LEU A 31 6.56 -22.68 21.47
C LEU A 31 6.23 -23.44 20.18
N LEU A 32 7.25 -23.85 19.41
CA LEU A 32 7.03 -24.65 18.22
C LEU A 32 6.34 -25.97 18.54
N LYS A 33 6.76 -26.65 19.61
CA LYS A 33 6.12 -27.87 20.09
C LYS A 33 4.66 -27.60 20.47
N GLU A 34 4.39 -26.52 21.20
CA GLU A 34 3.01 -26.17 21.57
C GLU A 34 2.13 -25.78 20.39
N LEU A 35 2.68 -25.16 19.34
CA LEU A 35 1.96 -24.88 18.10
C LEU A 35 1.61 -26.16 17.34
N GLN A 36 2.51 -27.15 17.33
CA GLN A 36 2.28 -28.45 16.71
C GLN A 36 1.28 -29.30 17.51
N THR A 37 1.19 -29.14 18.83
CA THR A 37 0.21 -29.85 19.67
C THR A 37 -1.15 -29.16 19.70
N ALA A 38 -1.22 -27.85 19.45
CA ALA A 38 -2.47 -27.09 19.49
C ALA A 38 -3.45 -27.56 18.41
N ASN A 39 -2.98 -27.93 17.22
CA ASN A 39 -3.85 -28.46 16.18
C ASN A 39 -3.12 -29.49 15.31
N LYS A 40 -3.71 -30.70 15.21
CA LYS A 40 -3.18 -31.81 14.41
C LYS A 40 -3.49 -31.66 12.92
N ASP A 41 -4.50 -30.87 12.59
CA ASP A 41 -4.97 -30.70 11.20
C ASP A 41 -4.14 -29.67 10.44
N VAL A 42 -3.51 -28.73 11.16
CA VAL A 42 -2.69 -27.67 10.56
C VAL A 42 -1.22 -28.05 10.65
N LYS A 43 -0.55 -28.09 9.50
CA LYS A 43 0.88 -28.37 9.47
C LYS A 43 1.66 -27.13 9.93
N VAL A 44 2.39 -27.26 11.04
CA VAL A 44 3.30 -26.22 11.53
C VAL A 44 4.75 -26.63 11.31
N GLU A 45 5.43 -25.97 10.36
CA GLU A 45 6.83 -26.24 10.01
C GLU A 45 7.76 -25.10 10.43
N ALA A 46 8.96 -25.43 10.91
CA ALA A 46 10.03 -24.45 11.07
C ALA A 46 10.80 -24.28 9.77
N VAL A 47 10.84 -23.05 9.25
CA VAL A 47 11.63 -22.67 8.09
C VAL A 47 12.83 -21.86 8.57
N HIS A 48 14.03 -22.40 8.34
CA HIS A 48 15.27 -21.71 8.70
C HIS A 48 15.83 -20.93 7.51
N LYS A 49 16.08 -19.63 7.73
CA LYS A 49 16.83 -18.77 6.81
C LYS A 49 18.00 -18.14 7.55
N LYS A 50 19.22 -18.33 7.05
CA LYS A 50 20.39 -17.63 7.57
C LYS A 50 20.32 -16.14 7.18
N ILE A 51 20.56 -15.25 8.14
CA ILE A 51 20.61 -13.80 7.89
C ILE A 51 21.83 -13.46 7.05
N ASN A 52 21.62 -12.77 5.93
CA ASN A 52 22.68 -12.19 5.13
C ASN A 52 22.90 -10.73 5.55
N LEU A 53 24.06 -10.42 6.15
CA LEU A 53 24.37 -9.06 6.60
C LEU A 53 24.71 -8.11 5.45
N ALA A 54 24.98 -8.64 4.24
CA ALA A 54 25.25 -7.84 3.06
C ALA A 54 23.96 -7.40 2.34
N GLU A 55 22.81 -8.01 2.67
CA GLU A 55 21.52 -7.63 2.10
C GLU A 55 20.96 -6.43 2.88
N GLU A 56 20.60 -5.37 2.17
CA GLU A 56 20.06 -4.15 2.78
C GLU A 56 18.64 -4.37 3.32
N VAL A 57 17.84 -5.15 2.59
CA VAL A 57 16.46 -5.46 2.97
C VAL A 57 16.41 -6.80 3.69
N LEU A 58 15.89 -6.78 4.90
CA LEU A 58 15.65 -7.98 5.69
C LEU A 58 14.40 -8.69 5.19
N ALA A 59 14.45 -10.02 5.14
CA ALA A 59 13.33 -10.81 4.64
C ALA A 59 12.15 -10.83 5.62
N TRP A 60 12.46 -10.94 6.91
CA TRP A 60 11.47 -11.07 7.98
C TRP A 60 11.79 -10.12 9.12
N GLU A 61 10.75 -9.67 9.83
CA GLU A 61 10.91 -8.70 10.93
C GLU A 61 11.77 -9.24 12.07
N HIS A 62 11.68 -10.55 12.35
CA HIS A 62 12.48 -11.19 13.41
C HIS A 62 14.00 -11.12 13.17
N GLU A 63 14.44 -10.89 11.93
CA GLU A 63 15.87 -10.75 11.61
C GLU A 63 16.46 -9.51 12.30
N ARG A 64 15.71 -8.41 12.43
CA ARG A 64 16.16 -7.20 13.15
C ARG A 64 16.50 -7.48 14.60
N PHE A 65 15.63 -8.25 15.27
CA PHE A 65 15.84 -8.64 16.67
C PHE A 65 16.97 -9.67 16.80
N SER A 66 17.11 -10.57 15.83
CA SER A 66 18.16 -11.57 15.79
C SER A 66 19.57 -10.95 15.62
N ILE A 67 19.70 -9.88 14.85
CA ILE A 67 20.94 -9.08 14.74
C ILE A 67 21.35 -8.52 16.11
N ARG A 68 20.36 -8.09 16.91
CA ARG A 68 20.56 -7.63 18.30
C ARG A 68 20.71 -8.77 19.32
N LYS A 69 20.89 -10.01 18.85
CA LYS A 69 21.03 -11.23 19.66
C LYS A 69 19.82 -11.56 20.54
N LEU A 70 18.63 -11.06 20.19
CA LEU A 70 17.39 -11.41 20.87
C LEU A 70 16.77 -12.66 20.22
N PRO A 71 16.26 -13.63 21.00
CA PRO A 71 15.57 -14.79 20.44
C PRO A 71 14.22 -14.33 19.86
N ALA A 72 14.12 -14.39 18.54
CA ALA A 72 12.95 -13.92 17.80
C ALA A 72 12.59 -14.87 16.66
N PHE A 73 11.31 -14.90 16.33
CA PHE A 73 10.74 -15.73 15.26
C PHE A 73 9.51 -15.06 14.66
N THR A 74 9.28 -15.25 13.36
CA THR A 74 8.09 -14.76 12.67
C THR A 74 7.18 -15.94 12.34
N LEU A 75 5.93 -15.88 12.76
CA LEU A 75 4.91 -16.85 12.37
C LEU A 75 4.09 -16.27 11.22
N SER A 76 4.01 -17.02 10.11
CA SER A 76 3.28 -16.61 8.93
C SER A 76 2.67 -17.77 8.16
N SER A 77 1.62 -17.51 7.38
CA SER A 77 1.09 -18.52 6.45
C SER A 77 1.90 -18.66 5.16
N LEU A 78 2.80 -17.70 4.88
CA LEU A 78 3.66 -17.69 3.70
C LEU A 78 4.90 -18.56 3.94
N LYS A 79 5.28 -19.35 2.94
CA LYS A 79 6.47 -20.21 3.01
C LYS A 79 7.74 -19.43 2.69
N SER A 80 7.64 -18.43 1.81
CA SER A 80 8.77 -17.59 1.41
C SER A 80 8.43 -16.11 1.52
N HIS A 81 9.39 -15.31 1.99
CA HIS A 81 9.26 -13.86 2.05
C HIS A 81 9.14 -13.18 0.68
N LYS A 82 9.45 -13.90 -0.41
CA LYS A 82 9.38 -13.41 -1.80
C LYS A 82 7.99 -13.59 -2.42
N GLU A 83 7.03 -14.15 -1.71
CA GLU A 83 5.68 -14.33 -2.24
C GLU A 83 5.01 -12.99 -2.51
N SER A 84 4.48 -12.82 -3.73
CA SER A 84 3.89 -11.56 -4.19
C SER A 84 2.71 -11.09 -3.33
N ARG A 85 2.05 -12.01 -2.61
CA ARG A 85 0.90 -11.71 -1.74
C ARG A 85 1.27 -10.77 -0.59
N ARG A 86 2.51 -10.83 -0.09
CA ARG A 86 2.97 -10.08 1.08
C ARG A 86 3.08 -8.56 0.86
N GLY A 87 3.28 -8.13 -0.38
CA GLY A 87 3.54 -6.73 -0.74
C GLY A 87 2.71 -6.24 -1.91
N SER A 88 1.54 -6.85 -2.14
CA SER A 88 0.66 -6.47 -3.23
C SER A 88 -0.19 -5.25 -2.88
N ILE A 89 -0.37 -4.35 -3.84
CA ILE A 89 -1.34 -3.23 -3.73
C ILE A 89 -2.78 -3.77 -3.75
N PHE A 90 -2.98 -4.99 -4.26
CA PHE A 90 -4.27 -5.68 -4.32
C PHE A 90 -4.60 -6.48 -3.05
N ASP A 91 -4.08 -6.06 -1.90
CA ASP A 91 -4.46 -6.62 -0.59
C ASP A 91 -5.85 -6.12 -0.20
N LEU A 92 -6.86 -6.78 -0.77
CA LEU A 92 -8.28 -6.51 -0.59
C LEU A 92 -8.89 -7.44 0.46
N GLN A 93 -9.93 -6.96 1.14
CA GLN A 93 -10.68 -7.75 2.12
C GLN A 93 -11.25 -9.05 1.53
N GLU A 94 -11.62 -9.05 0.25
CA GLU A 94 -12.17 -10.21 -0.46
C GLU A 94 -11.21 -11.41 -0.49
N ASN A 95 -9.90 -11.15 -0.44
CA ASN A 95 -8.88 -12.19 -0.44
C ASN A 95 -8.66 -12.80 0.95
N LEU A 96 -9.30 -12.26 2.00
CA LEU A 96 -9.17 -12.71 3.38
C LEU A 96 -10.26 -13.72 3.71
N ASN A 97 -9.85 -14.90 4.21
CA ASN A 97 -10.78 -15.90 4.71
C ASN A 97 -10.91 -15.79 6.24
N LEU A 98 -12.06 -15.33 6.72
CA LEU A 98 -12.33 -15.13 8.15
C LEU A 98 -12.29 -16.44 8.96
N ALA A 99 -12.77 -17.55 8.38
CA ALA A 99 -12.75 -18.84 9.06
C ALA A 99 -11.30 -19.34 9.27
N LEU A 100 -10.42 -19.15 8.29
CA LEU A 100 -9.00 -19.46 8.42
C LEU A 100 -8.31 -18.55 9.43
N LEU A 101 -8.62 -17.25 9.41
CA LEU A 101 -8.09 -16.30 10.38
C LEU A 101 -8.50 -16.72 11.81
N LYS A 102 -9.78 -17.02 12.04
CA LYS A 102 -10.30 -17.52 13.32
C LYS A 102 -9.54 -18.75 13.78
N ARG A 103 -9.51 -19.80 12.96
CA ARG A 103 -8.80 -21.04 13.28
C ARG A 103 -7.33 -20.78 13.65
N ASN A 104 -6.63 -19.99 12.85
CA ASN A 104 -5.22 -19.71 13.09
C ASN A 104 -5.01 -18.85 14.36
N THR A 105 -5.91 -17.90 14.66
CA THR A 105 -5.87 -17.14 15.91
C THR A 105 -6.13 -18.01 17.14
N GLU A 106 -7.05 -18.98 17.07
CA GLU A 106 -7.29 -19.95 18.13
C GLU A 106 -6.05 -20.80 18.40
N ILE A 107 -5.39 -21.30 17.35
CA ILE A 107 -4.15 -22.07 17.46
C ILE A 107 -3.06 -21.25 18.16
N ILE A 108 -2.85 -20.01 17.75
CA ILE A 108 -1.83 -19.12 18.32
C ILE A 108 -2.17 -18.80 19.77
N ALA A 109 -3.43 -18.47 20.07
CA ALA A 109 -3.87 -18.19 21.43
C ALA A 109 -3.67 -19.40 22.34
N GLN A 110 -4.06 -20.59 21.91
CA GLN A 110 -3.90 -21.83 22.67
C GLN A 110 -2.42 -22.15 22.91
N ALA A 111 -1.57 -22.05 21.89
CA ALA A 111 -0.14 -22.30 22.02
C ALA A 111 0.54 -21.29 22.97
N LEU A 112 0.16 -20.01 22.88
CA LEU A 112 0.67 -18.99 23.80
C LEU A 112 0.17 -19.20 25.23
N ALA A 113 -1.09 -19.54 25.43
CA ALA A 113 -1.64 -19.82 26.76
C ALA A 113 -0.94 -21.02 27.40
N ARG A 114 -0.75 -22.11 26.64
CA ARG A 114 0.01 -23.28 27.09
C ARG A 114 1.44 -22.94 27.46
N TYR A 115 2.11 -22.13 26.63
CA TYR A 115 3.48 -21.70 26.90
C TYR A 115 3.57 -20.81 28.16
N VAL A 116 2.69 -19.82 28.30
CA VAL A 116 2.74 -18.83 29.40
C VAL A 116 2.37 -19.46 30.75
N PHE A 117 1.32 -20.29 30.76
CA PHE A 117 0.83 -20.93 31.98
C PHE A 117 1.44 -22.32 32.22
N ASN A 118 2.33 -22.77 31.33
CA ASN A 118 2.97 -24.09 31.38
C ASN A 118 1.94 -25.23 31.57
N LEU A 119 0.87 -25.18 30.77
CA LEU A 119 -0.23 -26.13 30.85
C LEU A 119 0.15 -27.45 30.16
N SER A 120 -0.46 -28.55 30.61
CA SER A 120 -0.27 -29.85 29.96
C SER A 120 -0.92 -29.87 28.58
N SER A 121 -0.31 -30.61 27.66
CA SER A 121 -0.69 -30.65 26.24
C SER A 121 -2.12 -31.12 25.97
N ASP A 122 -2.73 -31.88 26.89
CA ASP A 122 -4.11 -32.37 26.79
C ASP A 122 -5.15 -31.38 27.29
N SER A 123 -4.75 -30.33 28.01
CA SER A 123 -5.70 -29.32 28.48
C SER A 123 -5.99 -28.31 27.35
N ALA A 124 -7.28 -28.11 27.07
CA ALA A 124 -7.75 -27.01 26.24
C ALA A 124 -7.80 -25.75 27.13
N PRO A 125 -6.96 -24.74 26.90
CA PRO A 125 -6.88 -23.57 27.78
C PRO A 125 -8.13 -22.67 27.69
N PHE A 126 -8.88 -22.75 26.58
CA PHE A 126 -10.07 -21.94 26.35
C PHE A 126 -11.29 -22.85 26.16
N SER A 127 -12.40 -22.49 26.82
CA SER A 127 -13.72 -23.04 26.50
C SER A 127 -14.21 -22.46 25.17
N PRO A 128 -15.17 -23.11 24.48
CA PRO A 128 -15.76 -22.54 23.27
C PRO A 128 -16.36 -21.15 23.48
N GLU A 129 -16.86 -20.86 24.68
CA GLU A 129 -17.40 -19.54 25.05
C GLU A 129 -16.32 -18.48 25.30
N MET A 130 -15.13 -18.88 25.76
CA MET A 130 -13.95 -18.01 25.90
C MET A 130 -13.05 -18.02 24.66
N GLY A 131 -13.53 -18.64 23.57
CA GLY A 131 -12.82 -18.77 22.31
C GLY A 131 -12.80 -17.49 21.50
N VAL A 132 -12.23 -17.56 20.30
CA VAL A 132 -12.18 -16.42 19.39
C VAL A 132 -13.52 -16.27 18.68
N GLU A 133 -14.15 -15.10 18.83
CA GLU A 133 -15.42 -14.79 18.17
C GLU A 133 -15.19 -14.28 16.74
N GLU A 134 -15.92 -14.86 15.78
CA GLU A 134 -15.79 -14.51 14.37
C GLU A 134 -16.31 -13.10 14.06
N GLU A 135 -17.41 -12.70 14.70
CA GLU A 135 -17.99 -11.37 14.53
C GLU A 135 -17.04 -10.27 15.02
N SER A 136 -16.33 -10.53 16.12
CA SER A 136 -15.29 -9.63 16.64
C SER A 136 -14.14 -9.49 15.64
N LEU A 137 -13.63 -10.60 15.09
CA LEU A 137 -12.59 -10.57 14.06
C LEU A 137 -13.04 -9.82 12.81
N LYS A 138 -14.29 -10.01 12.39
CA LYS A 138 -14.85 -9.28 11.25
C LYS A 138 -14.88 -7.77 11.51
N ALA A 139 -15.34 -7.35 12.68
CA ALA A 139 -15.34 -5.93 13.06
C ALA A 139 -13.93 -5.33 13.06
N TRP A 140 -12.92 -6.09 13.53
CA TRP A 140 -11.52 -5.68 13.44
C TRP A 140 -11.03 -5.56 12.01
N VAL A 141 -11.34 -6.53 11.15
CA VAL A 141 -10.95 -6.48 9.73
C VAL A 141 -11.61 -5.29 9.04
N ASP A 142 -12.91 -5.08 9.22
CA ASP A 142 -13.65 -3.94 8.66
C ASP A 142 -13.03 -2.61 9.11
N PHE A 143 -12.68 -2.50 10.39
CA PHE A 143 -12.01 -1.32 10.93
C PHE A 143 -10.62 -1.08 10.32
N LEU A 144 -9.81 -2.15 10.16
CA LEU A 144 -8.47 -2.06 9.58
C LEU A 144 -8.49 -1.75 8.07
N VAL A 145 -9.54 -2.18 7.36
CA VAL A 145 -9.73 -1.94 5.92
C VAL A 145 -10.31 -0.56 5.65
N ALA A 146 -11.05 0.03 6.59
CA ALA A 146 -11.67 1.35 6.44
C ALA A 146 -10.69 2.50 6.22
N GLN A 147 -9.39 2.32 6.52
CA GLN A 147 -8.35 3.34 6.34
C GLN A 147 -7.14 2.77 5.57
N PRO A 148 -6.50 3.58 4.71
CA PRO A 148 -5.27 3.17 4.03
C PRO A 148 -4.11 2.95 5.00
N ARG A 149 -3.41 1.82 4.88
CA ARG A 149 -2.38 1.34 5.83
C ARG A 149 -0.95 1.65 5.41
N ALA A 150 -0.74 2.57 4.47
CA ALA A 150 0.61 2.95 4.06
C ALA A 150 1.39 3.53 5.25
N GLN A 151 2.64 3.10 5.46
CA GLN A 151 3.44 3.53 6.62
C GLN A 151 3.60 5.05 6.68
N GLN A 152 3.64 5.73 5.52
CA GLN A 152 3.71 7.18 5.42
C GLN A 152 2.53 7.89 6.10
N LEU A 153 1.32 7.35 5.94
CA LEU A 153 0.09 7.88 6.54
C LEU A 153 0.02 7.63 8.04
N LEU A 154 0.52 6.48 8.47
CA LEU A 154 0.49 6.05 9.87
C LEU A 154 1.61 6.67 10.72
N SER A 155 2.67 7.19 10.08
CA SER A 155 3.84 7.75 10.78
C SER A 155 3.55 9.10 11.48
N GLU A 156 2.42 9.75 11.18
CA GLU A 156 2.05 11.00 11.82
C GLU A 156 1.74 10.80 13.31
N LYS A 157 2.32 11.66 14.17
CA LYS A 157 2.18 11.54 15.64
C LYS A 157 0.74 11.64 16.14
N ASN A 158 -0.13 12.31 15.40
CA ASN A 158 -1.52 12.58 15.80
C ASN A 158 -2.53 11.81 14.95
N ASN A 159 -2.14 10.68 14.35
CA ASN A 159 -3.07 9.91 13.53
C ASN A 159 -4.25 9.36 14.37
N LEU A 160 -5.47 9.72 13.96
CA LEU A 160 -6.71 9.31 14.62
C LEU A 160 -6.91 7.79 14.62
N PHE A 161 -6.46 7.10 13.57
CA PHE A 161 -6.55 5.66 13.45
C PHE A 161 -5.67 4.95 14.50
N VAL A 162 -4.41 5.36 14.63
CA VAL A 162 -3.47 4.78 15.60
C VAL A 162 -3.91 5.06 17.05
N THR A 163 -4.40 6.26 17.31
CA THR A 163 -4.94 6.62 18.64
C THR A 163 -6.22 5.85 18.96
N SER A 164 -7.10 5.62 17.98
CA SER A 164 -8.29 4.77 18.14
C SER A 164 -7.91 3.32 18.44
N LEU A 165 -6.95 2.74 17.71
CA LEU A 165 -6.40 1.40 18.00
C LEU A 165 -5.85 1.32 19.42
N ASN A 166 -5.05 2.30 19.83
CA ASN A 166 -4.50 2.37 21.18
C ASN A 166 -5.61 2.43 22.24
N ASN A 167 -6.64 3.24 22.03
CA ASN A 167 -7.77 3.36 22.94
C ASN A 167 -8.58 2.08 23.04
N ILE A 168 -8.81 1.37 21.93
CA ILE A 168 -9.52 0.09 21.93
C ILE A 168 -8.68 -0.97 22.66
N LEU A 169 -7.39 -1.08 22.36
CA LEU A 169 -6.51 -2.04 23.02
C LEU A 169 -6.36 -1.76 24.52
N ASN A 170 -6.30 -0.49 24.94
CA ASN A 170 -6.24 -0.11 26.37
C ASN A 170 -7.50 -0.50 27.15
N ARG A 171 -8.64 -0.77 26.50
CA ARG A 171 -9.82 -1.32 27.19
C ARG A 171 -9.61 -2.77 27.62
N TYR A 172 -8.83 -3.53 26.86
CA TYR A 172 -8.62 -4.97 27.08
C TYR A 172 -7.26 -5.29 27.73
N LEU A 173 -6.26 -4.44 27.53
CA LEU A 173 -4.87 -4.66 27.95
C LEU A 173 -4.41 -3.57 28.92
N LYS A 174 -3.65 -3.97 29.94
CA LYS A 174 -2.92 -3.05 30.83
C LYS A 174 -1.54 -2.84 30.20
N GLU A 175 -1.19 -1.60 29.85
CA GLU A 175 0.09 -1.20 29.21
C GLU A 175 0.19 -1.30 27.67
N VAL A 176 -0.68 -0.57 26.96
CA VAL A 176 -0.49 -0.36 25.51
C VAL A 176 0.38 0.87 25.27
N LYS A 177 1.50 0.68 24.55
CA LYS A 177 2.43 1.77 24.21
C LYS A 177 2.54 1.92 22.70
N ILE A 178 2.37 3.15 22.23
CA ILE A 178 2.65 3.52 20.83
C ILE A 178 4.17 3.72 20.69
N SER A 179 4.78 2.99 19.75
CA SER A 179 6.16 3.17 19.35
C SER A 179 6.22 3.79 17.96
N TYR A 180 6.89 4.94 17.84
CA TYR A 180 7.13 5.58 16.55
C TYR A 180 8.41 5.00 15.96
N GLN A 181 8.35 4.58 14.69
CA GLN A 181 9.55 4.15 13.99
C GLN A 181 10.44 5.36 13.73
N THR A 182 11.68 5.28 14.22
CA THR A 182 12.74 6.22 13.87
C THR A 182 13.61 5.56 12.80
N ALA A 183 14.06 6.34 11.81
CA ALA A 183 15.04 5.89 10.83
C ALA A 183 16.25 5.26 11.54
N ASP A 184 16.76 4.16 10.96
CA ASP A 184 17.90 3.48 11.55
C ASP A 184 19.13 4.37 11.44
N LYS A 185 19.92 4.49 12.51
CA LYS A 185 21.11 5.35 12.51
C LYS A 185 22.16 4.86 11.52
N ARG A 186 22.15 3.56 11.20
CA ARG A 186 23.07 2.93 10.24
C ARG A 186 22.70 3.27 8.80
N ASP A 187 21.44 3.59 8.54
CA ASP A 187 20.93 3.89 7.21
C ASP A 187 19.93 5.07 7.28
N PRO A 188 20.45 6.30 7.40
CA PRO A 188 19.63 7.49 7.56
C PRO A 188 18.91 7.91 6.27
N GLU A 189 19.23 7.30 5.12
CA GLU A 189 18.60 7.58 3.84
C GLU A 189 17.23 6.89 3.71
N PHE A 190 17.02 5.80 4.45
CA PHE A 190 15.73 5.12 4.50
C PHE A 190 14.77 5.82 5.46
N VAL A 191 14.11 6.87 4.96
CA VAL A 191 13.06 7.62 5.64
C VAL A 191 11.76 7.51 4.85
N PHE A 192 10.64 7.39 5.55
CA PHE A 192 9.34 7.51 4.91
C PHE A 192 9.17 8.93 4.36
N TYR A 193 9.13 9.07 3.04
CA TYR A 193 8.75 10.34 2.43
C TYR A 193 7.33 10.70 2.85
N ASP A 194 7.12 11.96 3.22
CA ASP A 194 5.79 12.51 3.38
C ASP A 194 5.06 12.49 2.02
N LEU A 195 3.73 12.46 2.02
CA LEU A 195 2.94 12.44 0.80
C LEU A 195 3.27 13.67 -0.04
N THR A 196 3.98 13.47 -1.15
CA THR A 196 4.17 14.53 -2.15
C THR A 196 2.80 14.86 -2.74
N LYS A 197 2.22 15.99 -2.33
CA LYS A 197 1.02 16.54 -2.98
C LYS A 197 1.39 16.93 -4.41
N SER A 198 1.24 16.00 -5.35
CA SER A 198 1.46 16.27 -6.77
C SER A 198 0.15 16.70 -7.42
N LEU A 199 0.12 17.91 -7.98
CA LEU A 199 -0.96 18.33 -8.86
C LEU A 199 -0.81 17.60 -10.19
N VAL A 200 -1.70 16.66 -10.49
CA VAL A 200 -1.79 16.04 -11.81
C VAL A 200 -2.45 17.03 -12.75
N ASN A 201 -1.65 17.83 -13.43
CA ASN A 201 -2.14 18.77 -14.41
C ASN A 201 -2.49 18.01 -15.70
N VAL A 202 -3.79 17.90 -15.99
CA VAL A 202 -4.28 17.33 -17.25
C VAL A 202 -4.41 18.47 -18.26
N TYR A 203 -3.43 18.59 -19.14
CA TYR A 203 -3.48 19.54 -20.25
C TYR A 203 -4.05 18.83 -21.49
N SER A 204 -4.97 19.49 -22.20
CA SER A 204 -5.30 19.09 -23.56
C SER A 204 -4.11 19.39 -24.46
N VAL A 205 -3.57 18.35 -25.10
CA VAL A 205 -2.53 18.50 -26.12
C VAL A 205 -3.13 19.20 -27.35
N LYS A 206 -2.28 19.86 -28.15
CA LYS A 206 -2.65 20.63 -29.35
C LYS A 206 -3.78 19.92 -30.14
N PRO A 207 -5.01 20.45 -30.13
CA PRO A 207 -6.11 19.83 -30.85
C PRO A 207 -5.90 19.99 -32.35
N ALA A 208 -6.14 18.94 -33.13
CA ALA A 208 -6.03 18.97 -34.60
C ALA A 208 -6.89 20.07 -35.25
N VAL A 209 -7.96 20.49 -34.56
CA VAL A 209 -8.84 21.59 -34.98
C VAL A 209 -8.11 22.93 -35.07
N PHE A 210 -7.07 23.15 -34.25
CA PHE A 210 -6.28 24.39 -34.30
C PHE A 210 -5.59 24.57 -35.66
N ASP A 211 -5.02 23.51 -36.23
CA ASP A 211 -4.36 23.57 -37.53
C ASP A 211 -5.37 23.75 -38.67
N LEU A 212 -6.60 23.26 -38.52
CA LEU A 212 -7.68 23.50 -39.48
C LEU A 212 -8.14 24.96 -39.47
N PHE A 213 -8.30 25.57 -38.28
CA PHE A 213 -8.59 27.00 -38.18
C PHE A 213 -7.47 27.87 -38.77
N LEU A 214 -6.22 27.52 -38.50
CA LEU A 214 -5.05 28.21 -39.03
C LEU A 214 -5.00 28.10 -40.57
N THR A 215 -5.27 26.92 -41.11
CA THR A 215 -5.34 26.71 -42.57
C THR A 215 -6.46 27.54 -43.19
N PHE A 216 -7.65 27.55 -42.58
CA PHE A 216 -8.77 28.36 -43.05
C PHE A 216 -8.45 29.86 -43.02
N ALA A 217 -7.81 30.35 -41.96
CA ALA A 217 -7.37 31.74 -41.85
C ALA A 217 -6.35 32.11 -42.96
N ILE A 218 -5.39 31.23 -43.26
CA ILE A 218 -4.41 31.43 -44.34
C ILE A 218 -5.10 31.49 -45.71
N VAL A 219 -6.05 30.58 -45.97
CA VAL A 219 -6.80 30.54 -47.23
C VAL A 219 -7.63 31.82 -47.43
N ILE A 220 -8.32 32.30 -46.40
CA ILE A 220 -9.07 33.56 -46.46
C ILE A 220 -8.13 34.74 -46.72
N TYR A 221 -6.98 34.78 -46.02
CA TYR A 221 -6.01 35.86 -46.19
C TYR A 221 -5.48 35.94 -47.62
N LEU A 222 -5.03 34.81 -48.18
CA LEU A 222 -4.54 34.76 -49.56
C LEU A 222 -5.68 35.05 -50.57
N GLY A 223 -6.89 34.56 -50.30
CA GLY A 223 -8.07 34.82 -51.13
C GLY A 223 -8.44 36.29 -51.20
N THR A 224 -8.44 37.00 -50.07
CA THR A 224 -8.73 38.45 -50.04
C THR A 224 -7.68 39.26 -50.78
N ILE A 225 -6.39 38.92 -50.65
CA ILE A 225 -5.31 39.56 -51.42
C ILE A 225 -5.48 39.31 -52.92
N TYR A 226 -5.76 38.07 -53.32
CA TYR A 226 -5.94 37.73 -54.73
C TYR A 226 -7.12 38.49 -55.36
N LEU A 227 -8.26 38.54 -54.68
CA LEU A 227 -9.42 39.31 -55.14
C LEU A 227 -9.11 40.81 -55.20
N PHE A 228 -8.40 41.35 -54.20
CA PHE A 228 -8.01 42.77 -54.22
C PHE A 228 -7.15 43.11 -55.45
N ILE A 229 -6.18 42.26 -55.80
CA ILE A 229 -5.36 42.43 -57.01
C ILE A 229 -6.21 42.32 -58.27
N GLN A 230 -7.15 41.37 -58.34
CA GLN A 230 -7.97 41.16 -59.54
C GLN A 230 -9.04 42.24 -59.74
N PHE A 231 -9.58 42.81 -58.67
CA PHE A 231 -10.52 43.93 -58.73
C PHE A 231 -9.82 45.30 -58.86
N PHE A 232 -8.50 45.36 -58.71
CA PHE A 232 -7.73 46.61 -58.83
C PHE A 232 -7.88 47.29 -60.21
N PRO A 233 -7.87 46.59 -61.37
CA PRO A 233 -8.11 47.21 -62.68
C PRO A 233 -9.53 47.77 -62.81
N PHE A 234 -10.52 47.08 -62.23
CA PHE A 234 -11.91 47.55 -62.22
C PHE A 234 -12.06 48.81 -61.35
N LEU A 235 -11.47 48.82 -60.15
CA LEU A 235 -11.41 50.00 -59.29
C LEU A 235 -10.67 51.16 -59.97
N TYR A 236 -9.55 50.89 -60.63
CA TYR A 236 -8.79 51.89 -61.38
C TYR A 236 -9.61 52.46 -62.56
N SER A 237 -10.31 51.61 -63.32
CA SER A 237 -11.19 52.04 -64.42
C SER A 237 -12.38 52.86 -63.92
N SER A 238 -12.99 52.48 -62.78
CA SER A 238 -14.08 53.24 -62.15
C SER A 238 -13.60 54.59 -61.64
N MET A 239 -12.43 54.63 -61.00
CA MET A 239 -11.83 55.87 -60.48
C MET A 239 -11.43 56.83 -61.62
N THR A 240 -10.87 56.31 -62.71
CA THR A 240 -10.55 57.11 -63.91
C THR A 240 -11.81 57.59 -64.63
N THR A 241 -12.87 56.78 -64.68
CA THR A 241 -14.17 57.19 -65.24
C THR A 241 -14.81 58.29 -64.38
N ILE A 242 -14.82 58.15 -63.06
CA ILE A 242 -15.30 59.19 -62.12
C ILE A 242 -14.46 60.47 -62.24
N ALA A 243 -13.14 60.36 -62.34
CA ALA A 243 -12.25 61.51 -62.55
C ALA A 243 -12.51 62.19 -63.91
N SER A 244 -12.83 61.43 -64.96
CA SER A 244 -13.19 61.98 -66.27
C SER A 244 -14.55 62.69 -66.26
N ILE A 245 -15.54 62.16 -65.53
CA ILE A 245 -16.86 62.77 -65.34
C ILE A 245 -16.72 64.07 -64.52
N SER A 246 -15.88 64.07 -63.49
CA SER A 246 -15.57 65.28 -62.71
C SER A 246 -14.88 66.37 -63.54
N LYS A 247 -13.99 65.99 -64.47
CA LYS A 247 -13.39 66.93 -65.44
C LYS A 247 -14.43 67.50 -66.41
N LYS A 248 -15.40 66.70 -66.86
CA LYS A 248 -16.47 67.12 -67.79
C LYS A 248 -17.48 68.07 -67.13
N ASN A 249 -17.74 67.93 -65.84
CA ASN A 249 -18.60 68.84 -65.06
C ASN A 249 -17.92 70.17 -64.68
N LYS A 250 -16.61 70.34 -64.91
CA LYS A 250 -15.88 71.61 -64.74
C LYS A 250 -15.79 72.44 -66.02
N SER A 251 -16.28 71.93 -67.15
CA SER A 251 -16.21 72.58 -68.47
C SER A 251 -17.57 73.00 -69.03
N ILE A 252 -18.54 73.25 -68.15
CA ILE A 252 -19.81 73.96 -68.42
C ILE A 252 -19.82 75.17 -67.50
#